data_AF-A0A0G0CUK0-F1
#
_entry.id   AF-A0A0G0CUK0-F1
#
_cell.length_a   1.000
_cell.length_b   1.000
_cell.length_c   1.000
_cell.angle_alpha   90.00
_cell.angle_beta   90.00
_cell.angle_gamma   90.00
#
_symmetry.space_group_name_H-M   'P 1'
#
loop_
_entity.id
_entity.type
_entity.pdbx_description
1 polymer ?
#
loop_
_entity_poly.entity_id
_entity_poly.type
_entity_poly.pdbx_seq_one_letter_code
_entity_poly.pdbx_strand_id
1 'polypeptide(L)'
;MSKTDLKAIVWQEENWFVAKVIGLEVASQGKTKKEAIVNLQEAVDLLLEDEDVKIPNYFVPTEPEISANGKLQTVIIPIHKQIAFGTFQSILSQSGMSKSEFEQFIK
;
A
#
# COMPACT_ATOMS: atom_id res chain seq x y z
N MET A 1 5.59 17.90 -17.56
CA MET A 1 5.53 16.65 -16.78
C MET A 1 4.08 16.20 -16.71
N SER A 2 3.77 14.97 -17.11
CA SER A 2 2.43 14.40 -16.93
C SER A 2 2.14 14.31 -15.45
N LYS A 3 1.02 14.89 -14.98
CA LYS A 3 0.55 14.69 -13.61
C LYS A 3 0.23 13.20 -13.44
N THR A 4 0.99 12.52 -12.59
CA THR A 4 0.67 11.15 -12.17
C THR A 4 -0.25 11.25 -10.96
N ASP A 5 -1.48 10.77 -11.09
CA ASP A 5 -2.43 10.72 -9.97
C ASP A 5 -2.06 9.56 -9.03
N LEU A 6 -1.28 9.88 -7.99
CA LEU A 6 -0.92 8.92 -6.94
C LEU A 6 -2.05 8.82 -5.90
N LYS A 7 -2.33 7.59 -5.46
CA LYS A 7 -3.25 7.32 -4.35
C LYS A 7 -2.47 7.19 -3.06
N ALA A 8 -2.95 7.80 -1.98
CA ALA A 8 -2.35 7.72 -0.66
C ALA A 8 -3.37 7.31 0.40
N ILE A 9 -2.90 6.60 1.41
CA ILE A 9 -3.64 6.30 2.64
C ILE A 9 -3.16 7.23 3.75
N VAL A 10 -4.07 7.66 4.62
CA VAL A 10 -3.76 8.49 5.79
C VAL A 10 -4.45 7.88 7.01
N TRP A 11 -3.69 7.62 8.06
CA TRP A 11 -4.21 7.09 9.32
C TRP A 11 -3.58 7.82 10.52
N GLN A 12 -4.14 7.61 11.70
CA GLN A 12 -3.62 8.17 12.94
C GLN A 12 -2.89 7.10 13.73
N GLU A 13 -1.66 7.41 14.16
CA GLU A 13 -0.89 6.62 15.11
C GLU A 13 -0.63 7.48 16.34
N GLU A 14 -1.22 7.10 17.47
CA GLU A 14 -1.14 7.87 18.72
C GLU A 14 -1.47 9.37 18.50
N ASN A 15 -0.46 10.23 18.67
CA ASN A 15 -0.54 11.69 18.54
C ASN A 15 -0.05 12.22 17.19
N TRP A 16 0.07 11.35 16.18
CA TRP A 16 0.57 11.67 14.86
C TRP A 16 -0.37 11.16 13.76
N PHE A 17 -0.35 11.83 12.63
CA PHE A 17 -0.93 11.35 11.39
C PHE A 17 0.18 10.86 10.48
N VAL A 18 0.00 9.68 9.92
CA VAL A 18 0.92 9.05 8.96
C VAL A 18 0.23 9.01 7.60
N ALA A 19 0.94 9.42 6.54
CA ALA A 19 0.47 9.37 5.17
C ALA A 19 1.44 8.52 4.34
N LYS A 20 0.92 7.64 3.49
CA LYS A 20 1.74 6.74 2.65
C LYS A 20 1.16 6.62 1.25
N VAL A 21 2.01 6.72 0.22
CA VAL A 21 1.59 6.44 -1.16
C VAL A 21 1.43 4.94 -1.36
N ILE A 22 0.33 4.54 -1.99
CA ILE A 22 0.07 3.15 -2.32
C ILE A 22 0.98 2.75 -3.48
N GLY A 23 1.75 1.68 -3.31
CA GLY A 23 2.64 1.15 -4.33
C GLY A 23 4.03 1.80 -4.37
N LEU A 24 4.30 2.81 -3.55
CA LEU A 24 5.64 3.38 -3.39
C LEU A 24 6.14 3.20 -1.95
N GLU A 25 7.45 3.04 -1.79
CA GLU A 25 8.12 2.99 -0.48
C GLU A 25 8.37 4.40 0.07
N VAL A 26 7.33 5.26 0.02
CA VAL A 26 7.39 6.64 0.52
C VAL A 26 6.22 6.91 1.44
N ALA A 27 6.55 7.46 2.61
CA ALA A 27 5.61 7.86 3.64
C ALA A 27 6.11 9.12 4.34
N SER A 28 5.20 9.81 5.01
CA SER A 28 5.48 10.99 5.82
C SER A 28 4.58 10.99 7.06
N GLN A 29 4.84 11.93 7.97
CA GLN A 29 4.02 12.13 9.15
C GLN A 29 3.85 13.61 9.48
N GLY A 30 2.83 13.93 10.28
CA GLY A 30 2.56 15.28 10.76
C GLY A 30 1.68 15.28 12.01
N LYS A 31 1.67 16.39 12.75
CA LYS A 31 0.76 16.60 13.91
C LYS A 31 -0.68 16.74 13.48
N THR A 32 -0.92 17.08 12.21
CA THR A 32 -2.25 17.14 11.61
C THR A 32 -2.31 16.32 10.32
N LYS A 33 -3.51 15.89 9.93
CA LYS A 33 -3.74 15.23 8.62
C LYS A 33 -3.17 16.05 7.46
N LYS A 34 -3.42 17.37 7.48
CA LYS A 34 -2.96 18.29 6.44
C LYS A 34 -1.44 18.33 6.36
N GLU A 35 -0.77 18.42 7.50
CA GLU A 35 0.68 18.42 7.58
C GLU A 35 1.28 17.12 7.06
N ALA A 36 0.74 15.95 7.46
CA ALA A 36 1.19 14.68 6.92
C ALA A 36 1.05 14.62 5.38
N ILE A 37 -0.07 15.10 4.83
CA ILE A 37 -0.29 15.14 3.37
C ILE A 37 0.70 16.09 2.66
N VAL A 38 0.94 17.29 3.20
CA VAL A 38 1.89 18.25 2.61
C VAL A 38 3.31 17.66 2.63
N ASN A 39 3.73 17.11 3.76
CA ASN A 39 5.03 16.45 3.89
C ASN A 39 5.14 15.24 2.95
N LEU A 40 4.02 14.54 2.67
CA LEU A 40 4.02 13.42 1.72
C LEU A 40 4.26 13.92 0.29
N GLN A 41 3.63 15.03 -0.10
CA GLN A 41 3.81 15.61 -1.43
C GLN A 41 5.27 15.99 -1.66
N GLU A 42 5.90 16.66 -0.69
CA GLU A 42 7.32 17.03 -0.78
C GLU A 42 8.23 15.80 -0.87
N ALA A 43 7.98 14.77 -0.06
CA ALA A 43 8.75 13.53 -0.10
C ALA A 43 8.60 12.79 -1.44
N VAL A 44 7.41 12.82 -2.05
CA VAL A 44 7.15 12.25 -3.38
C VAL A 44 7.86 13.05 -4.46
N ASP A 45 7.81 14.38 -4.39
CA ASP A 45 8.48 15.24 -5.38
C ASP A 45 9.99 14.99 -5.36
N LEU A 46 10.61 14.93 -4.17
CA LEU A 46 12.03 14.57 -4.01
C LEU A 46 12.36 13.16 -4.53
N LEU A 47 11.48 12.19 -4.29
CA LEU A 47 11.66 10.83 -4.81
C LEU A 47 11.63 10.81 -6.35
N LEU A 48 10.71 11.56 -6.96
CA LEU A 48 10.54 11.58 -8.41
C LEU A 48 11.57 12.45 -9.15
N GLU A 49 12.33 13.27 -8.43
CA GLU A 49 13.50 13.96 -8.98
C GLU A 49 14.69 13.01 -9.27
N ASP A 50 14.70 11.81 -8.67
CA ASP A 50 15.72 10.80 -8.93
C ASP A 50 15.38 9.98 -10.19
N GLU A 51 16.26 10.06 -11.21
CA GLU A 51 16.07 9.46 -12.55
C GLU A 51 15.93 7.92 -12.51
N ASP A 52 16.37 7.26 -11.43
CA ASP A 52 16.34 5.80 -11.29
C ASP A 52 15.05 5.28 -10.63
N VAL A 53 14.13 6.14 -10.22
CA VAL A 53 12.89 5.72 -9.55
C VAL A 53 11.90 5.10 -10.52
N LYS A 54 11.75 3.77 -10.41
CA LYS A 54 10.72 3.02 -11.12
C LYS A 54 9.42 3.04 -10.31
N ILE A 55 8.45 3.83 -10.77
CA ILE A 55 7.08 3.73 -10.27
C ILE A 55 6.52 2.36 -10.68
N PRO A 56 6.25 1.45 -9.74
CA PRO A 56 5.84 0.11 -10.09
C PRO A 56 4.40 0.13 -10.61
N ASN A 57 4.18 -0.55 -11.74
CA ASN A 57 2.87 -0.66 -12.38
C ASN A 57 2.03 -1.74 -11.68
N TYR A 58 1.65 -1.52 -10.42
CA TYR A 58 0.71 -2.40 -9.71
C TYR A 58 -0.73 -1.92 -9.88
N PHE A 59 -1.64 -2.87 -10.03
CA PHE A 59 -3.07 -2.61 -9.90
C PHE A 59 -3.37 -2.25 -8.44
N VAL A 60 -3.71 -0.98 -8.19
CA VAL A 60 -4.28 -0.54 -6.92
C VAL A 60 -5.79 -0.68 -7.05
N PRO A 61 -6.45 -1.57 -6.27
CA PRO A 61 -7.91 -1.64 -6.25
C PRO A 61 -8.49 -0.26 -5.93
N THR A 62 -9.44 0.20 -6.73
CA THR A 62 -10.06 1.52 -6.59
C THR A 62 -10.85 1.68 -5.29
N GLU A 63 -11.21 0.58 -4.65
CA GLU A 63 -11.92 0.54 -3.37
C GLU A 63 -11.13 -0.30 -2.37
N PRO A 64 -10.60 0.29 -1.29
CA PRO A 64 -9.99 -0.48 -0.22
C PRO A 64 -11.08 -1.22 0.55
N GLU A 65 -10.99 -2.55 0.66
CA GLU A 65 -11.82 -3.32 1.59
C GLU A 65 -11.46 -2.92 3.02
N ILE A 66 -12.33 -2.15 3.66
CA ILE A 66 -12.18 -1.75 5.06
C ILE A 66 -12.66 -2.91 5.93
N SER A 67 -11.74 -3.72 6.45
CA SER A 67 -12.06 -4.63 7.55
C SER A 67 -12.39 -3.80 8.79
N ALA A 68 -13.59 -3.98 9.34
CA ALA A 68 -14.15 -3.25 10.49
C ALA A 68 -13.27 -3.30 11.76
N ASN A 69 -12.24 -4.16 11.76
CA ASN A 69 -11.27 -4.29 12.83
C ASN A 69 -9.86 -3.89 12.37
N GLY A 70 -9.71 -2.68 11.82
CA GLY A 70 -8.54 -1.82 11.99
C GLY A 70 -7.14 -2.38 11.75
N LYS A 71 -6.96 -3.40 10.91
CA LYS A 71 -5.63 -3.81 10.46
C LYS A 71 -5.61 -3.80 8.93
N LEU A 72 -5.09 -2.71 8.38
CA LEU A 72 -4.80 -2.61 6.96
C LEU A 72 -3.76 -3.70 6.62
N GLN A 73 -4.18 -4.79 6.00
CA GLN A 73 -3.28 -5.82 5.48
C GLN A 73 -3.11 -5.62 3.98
N THR A 74 -2.10 -4.84 3.61
CA THR A 74 -1.68 -4.76 2.21
C THR A 74 -0.84 -6.00 1.90
N VAL A 75 -1.44 -7.00 1.25
CA VAL A 75 -0.69 -8.12 0.67
C VAL A 75 -0.18 -7.67 -0.69
N ILE A 76 1.11 -7.34 -0.78
CA ILE A 76 1.77 -7.14 -2.07
C ILE A 76 1.87 -8.53 -2.72
N ILE A 77 1.02 -8.80 -3.71
CA ILE A 77 1.12 -10.00 -4.53
C ILE A 77 2.05 -9.65 -5.70
N PRO A 78 3.33 -10.08 -5.71
CA PRO A 78 4.19 -9.86 -6.86
C PRO A 78 3.55 -10.53 -8.07
N ILE A 79 3.38 -9.78 -9.16
CA ILE A 79 2.94 -10.33 -10.45
C ILE A 79 4.12 -11.09 -11.06
N HIS A 80 4.48 -12.21 -10.43
CA HIS A 80 5.43 -13.16 -10.99
C HIS A 80 4.64 -14.37 -11.46
N LYS A 81 4.91 -14.83 -12.69
CA LYS A 81 4.19 -15.94 -13.34
C LYS A 81 4.18 -17.26 -12.55
N GLN A 82 4.89 -17.34 -11.43
CA GLN A 82 4.88 -18.47 -10.49
C GLN A 82 5.23 -17.95 -9.08
N ILE A 83 4.23 -17.58 -8.26
CA ILE A 83 4.44 -17.71 -6.82
C ILE A 83 4.54 -19.21 -6.57
N ALA A 84 5.70 -19.69 -6.11
CA ALA A 84 5.83 -21.08 -5.70
C ALA A 84 4.72 -21.37 -4.68
N PHE A 85 3.97 -22.45 -4.87
CA PHE A 85 2.77 -22.75 -4.06
C PHE A 85 3.04 -22.68 -2.55
N GLY A 86 4.27 -23.03 -2.11
CA GLY A 86 4.71 -22.91 -0.73
C GLY A 86 4.83 -21.47 -0.19
N THR A 87 5.22 -20.49 -1.01
CA THR A 87 5.27 -19.07 -0.63
C THR A 87 3.86 -18.53 -0.44
N PHE A 88 2.94 -18.91 -1.33
CA PHE A 88 1.54 -18.52 -1.23
C PHE A 88 0.89 -19.06 0.06
N GLN A 89 1.13 -20.34 0.39
CA GLN A 89 0.65 -20.93 1.64
C GLN A 89 1.27 -20.28 2.89
N SER A 90 2.55 -19.91 2.84
CA SER A 90 3.22 -19.20 3.93
C SER A 90 2.59 -17.85 4.19
N ILE A 91 2.24 -17.11 3.14
CA ILE A 91 1.55 -15.81 3.24
C ILE A 91 0.16 -15.97 3.86
N LEU A 92 -0.62 -16.93 3.36
CA LEU A 92 -1.95 -17.23 3.91
C LEU A 92 -1.90 -17.63 5.39
N SER A 93 -0.93 -18.48 5.76
CA SER A 93 -0.74 -18.86 7.16
C SER A 93 -0.34 -17.68 8.05
N GLN A 94 0.50 -16.77 7.55
CA GLN A 94 0.94 -15.58 8.30
C GLN A 94 -0.18 -14.53 8.44
N SER A 95 -1.09 -14.45 7.46
CA SER A 95 -2.27 -13.58 7.55
C SER A 95 -3.41 -14.18 8.37
N GLY A 96 -3.31 -15.45 8.77
CA GLY A 96 -4.35 -16.17 9.50
C GLY A 96 -5.53 -16.59 8.62
N MET A 97 -5.34 -16.65 7.31
CA MET A 97 -6.37 -16.95 6.32
C MET A 97 -6.17 -18.35 5.72
N SER A 98 -7.24 -19.12 5.58
CA SER A 98 -7.21 -20.42 4.90
C SER A 98 -7.30 -20.27 3.38
N LYS A 99 -6.81 -21.27 2.63
CA LYS A 99 -6.93 -21.31 1.17
C LYS A 99 -8.39 -21.31 0.71
N SER A 100 -9.28 -22.00 1.43
CA SER A 100 -10.71 -22.05 1.12
C SER A 100 -11.40 -20.70 1.34
N GLU A 101 -10.99 -19.94 2.36
CA GLU A 101 -11.49 -18.57 2.55
C GLU A 101 -11.01 -17.69 1.40
N PHE A 102 -9.73 -17.77 1.04
CA PHE A 102 -9.20 -17.03 -0.11
C PHE A 102 -9.91 -17.35 -1.43
N GLU A 103 -10.17 -18.63 -1.72
CA GLU A 103 -10.86 -19.05 -2.95
C GLU A 103 -12.29 -18.52 -3.07
N GLN A 104 -12.94 -18.13 -1.96
CA GLN A 104 -14.25 -17.49 -1.99
C GLN A 104 -14.20 -16.04 -2.49
N PHE A 105 -13.05 -15.36 -2.38
CA PHE A 105 -12.88 -13.97 -2.85
C PHE A 105 -12.59 -13.85 -4.34
N ILE A 106 -12.20 -14.94 -5.01
CA ILE A 106 -11.82 -14.93 -6.44
C ILE A 106 -12.91 -15.52 -7.35
N LYS A 107 -14.06 -15.91 -6.78
CA LYS A 107 -15.26 -16.30 -7.52
C LYS A 107 -16.17 -15.09 -7.71
#